data_AF-A0A920MVG0-F1
#
_entry.id   AF-A0A920MVG0-F1
#
_cell.length_a   1.000
_cell.length_b   1.000
_cell.length_c   1.000
_cell.angle_alpha   90.00
_cell.angle_beta   90.00
_cell.angle_gamma   90.00
#
_symmetry.space_group_name_H-M   'P 1'
#
loop_
_entity.id
_entity.type
_entity.pdbx_description
1 polymer ?
#
loop_
_entity_poly.entity_id
_entity_poly.type
_entity_poly.pdbx_seq_one_letter_code
_entity_poly.pdbx_strand_id
1 'polypeptide(L)' 'MAVANLVSGIAMRSNLSEILLPILFFPLVSPVIIAGTQISKGVMLNEPYAFWEIWVLLLGSTIIISGLAGYALFDYLVEE' A
#
# COMPACT_ATOMS: atom_id res chain seq x y z
N MET A 1 -8.90 -4.53 -5.50
CA MET A 1 -9.04 -4.19 -6.93
C MET A 1 -8.44 -2.82 -7.29
N ALA A 2 -8.44 -1.82 -6.40
CA ALA A 2 -7.84 -0.50 -6.67
C ALA A 2 -6.32 -0.53 -6.96
N VAL A 3 -5.54 -1.30 -6.18
CA VAL A 3 -4.08 -1.43 -6.38
C VAL A 3 -3.77 -2.06 -7.74
N ALA A 4 -4.54 -3.07 -8.16
CA ALA A 4 -4.34 -3.74 -9.45
C ALA A 4 -4.57 -2.80 -10.64
N ASN A 5 -5.58 -1.92 -10.55
CA ASN A 5 -5.88 -0.96 -11.61
C ASN A 5 -4.81 0.14 -11.71
N LEU A 6 -4.29 0.63 -10.59
CA LEU A 6 -3.18 1.60 -10.58
C LEU A 6 -1.88 0.99 -11.13
N VAL A 7 -1.57 -0.25 -10.74
CA VAL A 7 -0.41 -0.99 -11.29
C VAL A 7 -0.55 -1.14 -12.80
N SER A 8 -1.74 -1.50 -13.27
CA SER A 8 -1.99 -1.72 -14.70
C SER A 8 -1.91 -0.44 -15.53
N GLY A 9 -2.36 0.71 -14.98
CA GLY A 9 -2.26 2.01 -15.65
C GLY A 9 -0.82 2.52 -15.76
N ILE A 10 -0.01 2.36 -14.72
CA ILE A 10 1.41 2.76 -14.71
C ILE A 10 2.27 1.85 -15.62
N ALA A 11 1.90 0.58 -15.74
CA ALA A 11 2.57 -0.38 -16.60
C ALA A 11 2.37 -0.09 -18.10
N MET A 12 1.24 0.52 -18.49
CA MET A 12 0.89 0.73 -19.90
C MET A 12 1.67 1.87 -20.58
N ARG A 13 2.30 2.78 -19.81
CA ARG A 13 2.82 4.06 -20.35
C ARG A 13 4.34 4.26 -20.31
N SER A 14 5.16 3.29 -19.90
CA SER A 14 6.60 3.57 -19.83
C SER A 14 7.48 2.36 -20.14
N ASN A 15 8.27 2.47 -21.21
CA ASN A 15 9.42 1.61 -21.47
C ASN A 15 10.54 1.75 -20.40
N LEU A 16 10.30 2.54 -19.34
CA LEU A 16 11.08 2.66 -18.10
C LEU A 16 10.32 2.19 -16.84
N SER A 17 9.02 1.83 -16.95
CA SER A 17 8.15 1.47 -15.80
C SER A 17 8.51 0.14 -15.16
N GLU A 18 9.08 -0.82 -15.91
CA GLU A 18 9.33 -2.17 -15.35
C GLU A 18 10.32 -2.19 -14.18
N ILE A 19 11.20 -1.19 -14.07
CA ILE A 19 12.19 -1.09 -12.98
C ILE A 19 11.74 -0.08 -11.91
N LEU A 20 11.16 1.06 -12.32
CA LEU A 20 10.64 2.09 -11.40
C LEU A 20 9.46 1.59 -10.57
N LEU A 21 8.61 0.74 -11.15
CA LEU A 21 7.43 0.22 -10.49
C LEU A 21 7.82 -0.69 -9.31
N PRO A 22 8.68 -1.72 -9.45
CA PRO A 22 9.19 -2.46 -8.29
C PRO A 22 9.92 -1.59 -7.26
N ILE A 23 10.71 -0.60 -7.68
CA ILE A 23 11.46 0.29 -6.79
C ILE A 23 10.54 1.17 -5.93
N LEU A 24 9.41 1.62 -6.48
CA LEU A 24 8.41 2.39 -5.73
C LEU A 24 7.43 1.48 -4.97
N PHE A 25 7.08 0.32 -5.52
CA PHE A 25 6.19 -0.64 -4.87
C PHE A 25 6.82 -1.27 -3.63
N PHE A 26 8.12 -1.54 -3.66
CA PHE A 26 8.83 -2.14 -2.53
C PHE A 26 8.69 -1.33 -1.22
N PRO A 27 9.02 -0.04 -1.16
CA PRO A 27 8.86 0.77 0.04
C PRO A 27 7.39 1.04 0.41
N LEU A 28 6.46 0.94 -0.53
CA LEU A 28 5.01 1.06 -0.24
C LEU A 28 4.42 -0.21 0.37
N VAL A 29 4.81 -1.38 -0.14
CA VAL A 29 4.26 -2.67 0.28
C VAL A 29 4.93 -3.18 1.56
N SER A 30 6.22 -2.89 1.75
CA SER A 30 6.99 -3.27 2.94
C SER A 30 6.30 -2.91 4.27
N PRO A 31 5.92 -1.65 4.55
CA PRO A 31 5.27 -1.28 5.81
C PRO A 31 3.90 -1.95 5.99
N VAL A 32 3.18 -2.23 4.91
CA VAL A 32 1.89 -2.95 4.98
C VAL A 32 2.09 -4.40 5.42
N ILE A 33 3.08 -5.10 4.84
CA ILE A 33 3.39 -6.47 5.20
C ILE A 33 3.91 -6.55 6.65
N ILE A 34 4.79 -5.62 7.05
CA ILE A 34 5.33 -5.57 8.41
C ILE A 34 4.20 -5.30 9.42
N ALA A 35 3.35 -4.32 9.17
CA ALA A 35 2.22 -4.03 10.05
C ALA A 35 1.25 -5.22 10.15
N GLY A 36 0.93 -5.86 9.03
CA GLY A 36 0.06 -7.04 9.01
C GLY A 36 0.60 -8.22 9.81
N THR A 37 1.90 -8.51 9.69
CA THR A 37 2.54 -9.59 10.47
C THR A 37 2.58 -9.28 11.96
N GLN A 38 2.86 -8.03 12.34
CA GLN A 38 2.89 -7.60 13.75
C GLN A 38 1.50 -7.60 14.40
N ILE A 39 0.46 -7.14 13.70
CA ILE A 39 -0.92 -7.25 14.15
C ILE A 39 -1.30 -8.73 14.34
N SER A 40 -1.00 -9.57 13.34
CA SER A 40 -1.31 -11.00 13.40
C SER A 40 -0.61 -11.68 14.59
N LYS A 41 0.66 -11.33 14.84
CA LYS A 41 1.42 -11.81 16.00
C LYS A 41 0.77 -11.36 17.32
N GLY A 42 0.41 -10.08 17.44
CA GLY A 42 -0.25 -9.54 18.63
C GLY A 42 -1.58 -10.25 18.93
N VAL A 43 -2.37 -10.52 17.89
CA VAL A 43 -3.64 -11.28 18.00
C VAL A 43 -3.39 -12.74 18.40
N MET A 44 -2.43 -13.43 17.77
CA MET A 44 -2.13 -14.84 18.07
C MET A 44 -1.54 -15.05 19.47
N LEU A 45 -0.73 -14.11 19.95
CA LEU A 45 -0.14 -14.14 21.29
C LEU A 45 -1.09 -13.56 22.35
N ASN A 46 -2.27 -13.09 21.95
CA ASN A 46 -3.26 -12.45 22.80
C ASN A 46 -2.66 -11.27 23.61
N GLU A 47 -1.74 -10.54 22.99
CA GLU A 47 -1.08 -9.39 23.62
C GLU A 47 -2.03 -8.20 23.76
N PRO A 48 -1.88 -7.39 24.83
CA PRO A 48 -2.66 -6.18 24.99
C PRO A 48 -2.58 -5.26 23.77
N TYR A 49 -3.72 -4.67 23.41
CA TYR A 49 -3.84 -3.79 22.23
C TYR A 49 -2.79 -2.67 22.18
N ALA A 50 -2.40 -2.13 23.33
CA ALA A 50 -1.38 -1.09 23.45
C ALA A 50 -0.01 -1.49 22.83
N PHE A 51 0.31 -2.78 22.73
CA PHE A 51 1.58 -3.22 22.13
C PHE A 51 1.54 -3.24 20.60
N TRP A 52 0.36 -3.30 20.00
CA TRP A 52 0.22 -3.40 18.54
C TRP A 52 -0.67 -2.33 17.90
N GLU A 53 -1.19 -1.39 18.68
CA GLU A 53 -2.00 -0.26 18.20
C GLU A 53 -1.27 0.58 17.15
N ILE A 54 0.04 0.79 17.31
CA ILE A 54 0.84 1.58 16.37
C ILE A 54 0.87 0.92 14.99
N TRP A 55 0.88 -0.41 14.94
CA TRP A 55 0.86 -1.15 13.67
C TRP A 55 -0.50 -1.04 12.98
N VAL A 56 -1.59 -0.99 13.74
CA VAL A 56 -2.94 -0.73 13.22
C VAL A 56 -3.02 0.68 12.62
N LEU A 57 -2.50 1.68 13.33
CA LEU A 57 -2.48 3.07 12.87
C LEU A 57 -1.61 3.22 11.61
N LEU A 58 -0.44 2.59 11.58
CA LEU A 58 0.41 2.55 10.39
C LEU A 58 -0.32 1.93 9.20
N LEU A 59 -0.90 0.74 9.37
CA LEU A 59 -1.65 0.07 8.32
C LEU A 59 -2.81 0.94 7.80
N GLY A 60 -3.60 1.52 8.72
CA GLY A 60 -4.72 2.41 8.39
C GLY A 60 -4.26 3.66 7.63
N SER A 61 -3.19 4.31 8.08
CA SER A 61 -2.65 5.50 7.42
C SER A 61 -2.15 5.18 6.01
N THR A 62 -1.46 4.05 5.81
CA THR A 62 -0.97 3.63 4.49
C THR A 62 -2.13 3.36 3.53
N ILE A 63 -3.21 2.74 4.00
CA ILE A 63 -4.42 2.49 3.20
C ILE A 63 -5.07 3.82 2.80
N ILE A 64 -5.23 4.76 3.72
CA ILE A 64 -5.83 6.08 3.44
C ILE A 64 -4.99 6.84 2.42
N ILE A 65 -3.68 6.96 2.64
CA ILE A 65 -2.79 7.71 1.75
C ILE A 65 -2.77 7.07 0.36
N SER A 66 -2.62 5.74 0.28
CA SER A 66 -2.58 5.02 -1.00
C SER A 66 -3.93 5.07 -1.73
N GLY A 67 -5.04 5.03 -0.99
CA GLY A 67 -6.39 5.16 -1.54
C GLY A 67 -6.65 6.55 -2.10
N LEU A 68 -6.25 7.60 -1.38
CA LEU A 68 -6.34 8.99 -1.84
C LEU A 68 -5.43 9.26 -3.03
N ALA A 69 -4.18 8.78 -2.98
CA ALA A 69 -3.26 8.87 -4.11
C ALA A 69 -3.83 8.17 -5.33
N GLY A 70 -4.43 6.99 -5.13
CA GLY A 70 -5.12 6.24 -6.17
C GLY A 70 -6.30 6.98 -6.77
N TYR A 71 -7.13 7.61 -5.94
CA TYR A 71 -8.25 8.45 -6.39
C TYR A 71 -7.76 9.67 -7.18
N ALA A 72 -6.75 10.39 -6.69
CA ALA A 72 -6.20 11.56 -7.37
C ALA A 72 -5.49 11.22 -8.70
N LEU A 73 -4.79 10.08 -8.75
CA LEU A 73 -4.12 9.59 -9.96
C LEU A 73 -5.11 8.95 -10.94
N PHE A 74 -6.29 8.51 -10.48
CA PHE A 74 -7.30 7.92 -11.36
C PHE A 74 -7.79 8.91 -12.41
N ASP A 75 -8.08 10.15 -12.03
CA ASP A 75 -8.50 11.19 -12.98
C ASP A 75 -7.41 11.45 -14.03
N TYR A 76 -6.13 11.50 -13.60
CA TYR A 76 -5.00 11.65 -14.50
C TYR A 76 -4.77 10.45 -15.44
N LEU A 77 -5.13 9.23 -15.00
CA LEU A 77 -5.02 8.01 -15.80
C LEU A 77 -6.20 7.79 -16.75
N VAL A 78 -7.35 8.41 -16.50
CA VAL A 78 -8.59 8.27 -17.30
C VAL A 78 -8.73 9.36 -18.36
N GLU A 79 -8.05 10.51 -18.20
CA GLU A 79 -8.03 11.59 -19.20
C GLU A 79 -7.16 11.28 -20.45
N GLU A 80 -6.54 10.11 -20.54
CA GLU A 80 -5.91 9.55 -21.75
C GLU A 80 -6.59 8.25 -22.21
#